data_AF-A0A814B4V1-F1
#
_entry.id   AF-A0A814B4V1-F1
#
_cell.length_a   1.000
_cell.length_b   1.000
_cell.length_c   1.000
_cell.angle_alpha   90.00
_cell.angle_beta   90.00
_cell.angle_gamma   90.00
#
_symmetry.space_group_name_H-M   'P 1'
#
loop_
_entity.id
_entity.type
_entity.pdbx_description
1 polymer ?
#
loop_
_entity_poly.entity_id
_entity_poly.type
_entity_poly.pdbx_seq_one_letter_code
_entity_poly.pdbx_strand_id
1 'polypeptide(L)'
;MYSSKTLVEIIYKQVSQVFDLVNKIYRVIMKLEICNYSGYKIYPGHGKRVVKIDGKVHIYLNSKCQRSADMRRNPRRVTWTVLYRRKHKKGAAEQEIKKRTRRTVKFQRAITGATWNEILAKRNQQPEFRKAQRQDAINAAKQAKKVKAQQKKVTQPTAVKAGKPVKKPEKIQKTVPKTGPKKGTQR
;
A
#
# COMPACT_ATOMS: atom_id res chain seq x y z
N MET A 1 21.28 -10.91 -38.47
CA MET A 1 20.68 -9.89 -39.36
C MET A 1 19.44 -9.31 -38.67
N TYR A 2 19.29 -7.98 -38.59
CA TYR A 2 18.03 -7.39 -38.13
C TYR A 2 17.00 -7.42 -39.26
N SER A 3 15.78 -7.90 -38.99
CA SER A 3 14.71 -7.94 -40.00
C SER A 3 14.33 -6.53 -40.42
N SER A 4 14.09 -6.30 -41.72
CA SER A 4 13.79 -4.97 -42.29
C SER A 4 12.67 -4.23 -41.56
N LYS A 5 11.63 -4.94 -41.10
CA LYS A 5 10.53 -4.39 -40.30
C LYS A 5 11.00 -3.72 -38.99
N THR A 6 12.04 -4.26 -38.35
CA THR A 6 12.59 -3.71 -37.10
C THR A 6 13.39 -2.43 -37.32
N LEU A 7 14.12 -2.32 -38.43
CA LEU A 7 14.88 -1.11 -38.79
C LEU A 7 13.92 0.06 -39.08
N VAL A 8 12.81 -0.20 -39.79
CA VAL A 8 11.77 0.81 -40.04
C VAL A 8 11.16 1.31 -38.73
N GLU A 9 10.81 0.42 -37.79
CA GLU A 9 10.30 0.83 -36.47
C GLU A 9 11.31 1.68 -35.68
N ILE A 10 12.61 1.33 -35.72
CA ILE A 10 13.67 2.09 -35.03
C ILE A 10 13.79 3.49 -35.64
N ILE A 11 13.79 3.61 -36.97
CA ILE A 11 13.86 4.92 -37.66
C ILE A 11 12.63 5.77 -37.33
N TYR A 12 11.41 5.21 -37.38
CA TYR A 12 10.19 5.94 -37.01
C TYR A 12 10.20 6.42 -35.55
N LYS A 13 10.69 5.58 -34.62
CA LYS A 13 10.83 5.98 -33.20
C LYS A 13 11.89 7.07 -33.01
N GLN A 14 13.03 6.97 -33.69
CA GLN A 14 14.10 7.97 -33.66
C GLN A 14 13.62 9.32 -34.21
N VAL A 15 12.94 9.33 -35.36
CA VAL A 15 12.38 10.53 -35.98
C VAL A 15 11.28 11.14 -35.12
N SER A 16 10.37 10.33 -34.56
CA SER A 16 9.35 10.81 -33.62
C SER A 16 9.97 11.43 -32.37
N GLN A 17 11.00 10.80 -31.80
CA GLN A 17 11.70 11.31 -30.60
C GLN A 17 12.43 12.63 -30.87
N VAL A 18 13.03 12.79 -32.05
CA VAL A 18 13.62 14.08 -32.48
C VAL A 18 12.53 15.13 -32.70
N PHE A 19 11.42 14.79 -33.36
CA PHE A 19 10.29 15.70 -33.56
C PHE A 19 9.68 16.15 -32.22
N ASP A 20 9.49 15.24 -31.26
CA ASP A 20 9.03 15.57 -29.90
C ASP A 20 10.04 16.44 -29.14
N LEU A 21 11.35 16.20 -29.28
CA LEU A 21 12.40 17.05 -28.70
C LEU A 21 12.38 18.46 -29.29
N VAL A 22 12.30 18.58 -30.61
CA VAL A 22 12.25 19.87 -31.33
C VAL A 22 10.97 20.65 -30.95
N ASN A 23 9.81 19.99 -30.94
CA ASN A 23 8.55 20.59 -30.47
C ASN A 23 8.64 21.00 -28.99
N LYS A 24 9.27 20.20 -28.13
CA LYS A 24 9.49 20.50 -26.71
C LYS A 24 10.39 21.73 -26.52
N ILE A 25 11.44 21.89 -27.34
CA ILE A 25 12.33 23.06 -27.34
C ILE A 25 11.56 24.31 -27.78
N TYR A 26 10.91 24.31 -28.95
CA TYR A 26 10.12 25.47 -29.40
C TYR A 26 8.98 25.83 -28.43
N ARG A 27 8.40 24.85 -27.75
CA ARG A 27 7.36 25.05 -26.73
C ARG A 27 7.88 25.58 -25.38
N VAL A 28 9.19 25.58 -25.14
CA VAL A 28 9.82 26.28 -24.00
C VAL A 28 10.03 27.77 -24.31
N ILE A 29 10.29 28.13 -25.57
CA ILE A 29 10.58 29.52 -25.99
C ILE A 29 9.37 30.46 -25.78
N MET A 30 8.14 29.97 -25.97
CA MET A 30 6.90 30.74 -25.74
C MET A 30 5.92 30.03 -24.79
N LYS A 31 5.86 30.52 -23.55
CA LYS A 31 4.97 29.98 -22.52
C LYS A 31 3.50 30.32 -22.81
N LEU A 32 2.68 29.30 -23.05
CA LEU A 32 1.23 29.43 -23.15
C LEU A 32 0.59 29.48 -21.76
N GLU A 33 -0.08 30.59 -21.45
CA GLU A 33 -0.87 30.74 -20.22
C GLU A 33 -2.27 30.13 -20.37
N ILE A 34 -3.02 30.02 -19.27
CA ILE A 34 -4.39 29.47 -19.27
C ILE A 34 -5.36 30.48 -18.66
N CYS A 35 -6.48 30.72 -19.34
CA CYS A 35 -7.53 31.62 -18.86
C CYS A 35 -8.19 31.09 -17.57
N ASN A 36 -8.09 31.82 -16.46
CA ASN A 36 -8.66 31.44 -15.16
C ASN A 36 -10.17 31.18 -15.21
N TYR A 37 -10.90 31.84 -16.12
CA TYR A 37 -12.35 31.71 -16.25
C TYR A 37 -12.76 30.55 -17.18
N SER A 38 -12.23 30.53 -18.40
CA SER A 38 -12.71 29.62 -19.46
C SER A 38 -11.91 28.33 -19.55
N GLY A 39 -10.67 28.30 -19.06
CA GLY A 39 -9.74 27.17 -19.18
C GLY A 39 -9.13 26.99 -20.58
N TYR A 40 -9.33 27.93 -21.51
CA TYR A 40 -8.65 27.95 -22.80
C TYR A 40 -7.20 28.45 -22.69
N LYS A 41 -6.34 27.98 -23.59
CA LYS A 41 -4.96 28.48 -23.75
C LYS A 41 -4.99 29.95 -24.17
N ILE A 42 -4.01 30.73 -23.72
CA ILE A 42 -3.75 32.10 -24.11
C ILE A 42 -2.38 32.12 -24.79
N TYR A 43 -2.34 32.62 -26.03
CA TYR A 43 -1.11 32.83 -26.78
C TYR A 43 -0.50 34.20 -26.42
N PRO A 44 0.81 34.41 -26.64
CA PRO A 44 1.44 35.72 -26.50
C PRO A 44 0.66 36.83 -27.24
N GLY A 45 0.69 38.05 -26.71
CA GLY A 45 -0.05 39.20 -27.24
C GLY A 45 -1.58 39.17 -27.03
N HIS A 46 -2.16 38.10 -26.46
CA HIS A 46 -3.61 37.96 -26.31
C HIS A 46 -4.11 38.12 -24.87
N GLY A 47 -5.31 38.68 -24.74
CA GLY A 47 -6.04 38.76 -23.47
C GLY A 47 -5.50 39.86 -22.55
N LYS A 48 -5.70 39.68 -21.24
CA LYS A 48 -5.20 40.60 -20.20
C LYS A 48 -5.02 39.93 -18.85
N ARG A 49 -4.11 40.49 -18.05
CA ARG A 49 -3.83 40.10 -16.67
C ARG A 49 -4.43 41.15 -15.73
N VAL A 50 -5.23 40.70 -14.78
CA VAL A 50 -5.83 41.52 -13.71
C VAL A 50 -5.29 41.03 -12.38
N VAL A 51 -4.78 41.95 -11.55
CA VAL A 51 -4.36 41.66 -10.18
C VAL A 51 -5.45 42.15 -9.24
N LYS A 52 -5.85 41.32 -8.28
CA LYS A 52 -6.80 41.72 -7.22
C LYS A 52 -6.08 42.27 -6.00
N ILE A 53 -6.83 42.97 -5.15
CA ILE A 53 -6.38 43.47 -3.83
C ILE A 53 -5.76 42.32 -3.00
N ASP A 54 -6.30 41.09 -3.10
CA ASP A 54 -5.76 39.84 -2.55
C ASP A 54 -4.32 39.46 -3.01
N GLY A 55 -3.66 40.25 -3.88
CA GLY A 55 -2.46 39.87 -4.64
C GLY A 55 -2.71 38.80 -5.73
N LYS A 56 -3.91 38.23 -5.79
CA LYS A 56 -4.26 37.11 -6.69
C LYS A 56 -4.30 37.57 -8.14
N VAL A 57 -3.43 37.00 -8.95
CA VAL A 57 -3.37 37.22 -10.40
C VAL A 57 -4.45 36.38 -11.11
N HIS A 58 -5.20 37.01 -12.01
CA HIS A 58 -6.12 36.35 -12.93
C HIS A 58 -5.77 36.75 -14.37
N ILE A 59 -5.62 35.75 -15.24
CA ILE A 59 -5.37 35.95 -16.67
C ILE A 59 -6.65 35.58 -17.44
N TYR A 60 -7.10 36.47 -18.31
CA TYR A 60 -8.33 36.33 -19.08
C TYR A 60 -8.04 36.40 -20.57
N LEU A 61 -8.54 35.42 -21.34
CA LEU A 61 -8.34 35.36 -22.80
C LEU A 61 -8.97 36.55 -23.54
N ASN A 62 -10.09 37.09 -23.05
CA ASN A 62 -10.81 38.20 -23.68
C ASN A 62 -11.76 38.91 -22.69
N SER A 63 -12.32 40.05 -23.11
CA SER A 63 -13.25 40.85 -22.32
C SER A 63 -14.54 40.10 -21.93
N LYS A 64 -14.98 39.10 -22.71
CA LYS A 64 -16.10 38.22 -22.35
C LYS A 64 -15.79 37.35 -21.13
N CYS A 65 -14.56 36.84 -21.02
CA CYS A 65 -14.08 36.10 -19.84
C CYS A 65 -13.99 37.02 -18.61
N GLN A 66 -13.39 38.20 -18.74
CA GLN A 66 -13.31 39.15 -17.61
C GLN A 66 -14.71 39.59 -17.17
N ARG A 67 -15.54 40.18 -18.05
CA ARG A 67 -16.86 40.72 -17.66
C ARG A 67 -17.75 39.66 -16.99
N SER A 68 -17.61 38.38 -17.38
CA SER A 68 -18.28 37.27 -16.70
C SER A 68 -17.78 37.00 -15.28
N ALA A 69 -16.47 37.12 -15.04
CA ALA A 69 -15.87 37.02 -13.72
C ALA A 69 -16.17 38.23 -12.82
N ASP A 70 -16.22 39.44 -13.40
CA ASP A 70 -16.57 40.68 -12.71
C ASP A 70 -18.04 40.67 -12.26
N MET A 71 -18.95 40.17 -13.12
CA MET A 71 -20.33 39.80 -12.78
C MET A 71 -20.45 38.58 -11.83
N ARG A 72 -19.33 38.11 -11.24
CA ARG A 72 -19.25 36.98 -10.29
C ARG A 72 -19.88 35.67 -10.79
N ARG A 73 -20.03 35.47 -12.11
CA ARG A 73 -20.64 34.26 -12.67
C ARG A 73 -19.71 33.07 -12.45
N ASN A 74 -20.23 31.99 -11.88
CA ASN A 74 -19.43 30.79 -11.64
C ASN A 74 -19.19 30.02 -12.96
N PRO A 75 -17.94 29.83 -13.43
CA PRO A 75 -17.67 29.15 -14.69
C PRO A 75 -18.20 27.71 -14.73
N ARG A 76 -18.33 27.03 -13.57
CA ARG A 76 -18.93 25.69 -13.47
C ARG A 76 -20.43 25.64 -13.81
N ARG A 77 -21.10 26.80 -13.94
CA ARG A 77 -22.49 26.95 -14.45
C ARG A 77 -22.55 27.45 -15.90
N VAL A 78 -21.42 27.82 -16.51
CA VAL A 78 -21.38 28.45 -17.84
C VAL A 78 -20.91 27.46 -18.91
N THR A 79 -21.85 27.06 -19.76
CA THR A 79 -21.79 25.91 -20.70
C THR A 79 -20.53 25.84 -21.58
N TRP A 80 -20.06 26.98 -22.08
CA TRP A 80 -18.92 27.07 -23.00
C TRP A 80 -17.54 27.00 -22.34
N THR A 81 -17.45 26.91 -21.01
CA THR A 81 -16.15 26.79 -20.32
C THR A 81 -15.65 25.35 -20.25
N VAL A 82 -14.31 25.17 -20.25
CA VAL A 82 -13.67 23.87 -20.00
C VAL A 82 -14.04 23.33 -18.61
N LEU A 83 -14.22 24.20 -17.62
CA LEU A 83 -14.62 23.81 -16.26
C LEU A 83 -16.04 23.21 -16.22
N TYR A 84 -17.00 23.82 -16.94
CA TYR A 84 -18.33 23.25 -17.11
C TYR A 84 -18.28 21.90 -17.83
N ARG A 85 -17.52 21.82 -18.94
CA ARG A 85 -17.37 20.58 -19.71
C ARG A 85 -16.79 19.45 -18.86
N ARG A 86 -15.76 19.72 -18.04
CA ARG A 86 -15.22 18.74 -17.09
C ARG A 86 -16.26 18.29 -16.05
N LYS A 87 -17.00 19.21 -15.42
CA LYS A 87 -18.04 18.85 -14.44
C LYS A 87 -19.10 17.92 -15.03
N HIS A 88 -19.49 18.15 -16.29
CA HIS A 88 -20.55 17.39 -16.97
C HIS A 88 -19.99 16.37 -17.99
N LYS A 89 -18.74 15.92 -17.83
CA LYS A 89 -18.02 14.94 -18.67
C LYS A 89 -18.00 15.21 -20.20
N LYS A 90 -18.36 16.40 -20.67
CA LYS A 90 -18.59 16.70 -22.10
C LYS A 90 -17.30 16.72 -22.94
N GLY A 91 -17.00 15.58 -23.56
CA GLY A 91 -15.84 15.41 -24.45
C GLY A 91 -14.53 15.15 -23.71
N ALA A 92 -14.59 14.57 -22.51
CA ALA A 92 -13.51 13.71 -22.05
C ALA A 92 -13.76 12.31 -22.62
N ALA A 93 -12.76 11.66 -23.21
CA ALA A 93 -12.85 10.23 -23.45
C ALA A 93 -12.91 9.55 -22.08
N GLU A 94 -13.95 8.76 -21.80
CA GLU A 94 -14.23 8.28 -20.44
C GLU A 94 -13.23 7.21 -19.94
N GLN A 95 -12.23 6.90 -20.76
CA GLN A 95 -10.98 6.26 -20.34
C GLN A 95 -10.08 7.21 -19.50
N GLU A 96 -10.64 7.88 -18.49
CA GLU A 96 -9.84 8.19 -17.30
C GLU A 96 -9.45 6.84 -16.70
N ILE A 97 -8.22 6.41 -17.00
CA ILE A 97 -7.65 5.16 -16.51
C ILE A 97 -7.72 5.17 -14.99
N LYS A 98 -8.74 4.49 -14.43
CA LYS A 98 -8.94 4.32 -12.99
C LYS A 98 -7.60 3.86 -12.42
N LYS A 99 -6.90 4.73 -11.69
CA LYS A 99 -5.48 4.53 -11.33
C LYS A 99 -5.34 3.23 -10.55
N ARG A 100 -4.98 2.14 -11.26
CA ARG A 100 -4.95 0.79 -10.72
C ARG A 100 -3.86 0.75 -9.66
N THR A 101 -4.27 0.79 -8.40
CA THR A 101 -3.36 0.79 -7.25
C THR A 101 -2.45 -0.43 -7.34
N ARG A 102 -1.16 -0.20 -7.56
CA ARG A 102 -0.15 -1.25 -7.71
C ARG A 102 -0.06 -2.03 -6.39
N ARG A 103 -0.72 -3.18 -6.30
CA ARG A 103 -0.56 -4.14 -5.21
C ARG A 103 0.71 -4.97 -5.47
N THR A 104 1.86 -4.40 -5.15
CA THR A 104 3.14 -5.11 -5.18
C THR A 104 3.23 -6.02 -3.96
N VAL A 105 3.03 -7.33 -4.16
CA VAL A 105 3.29 -8.35 -3.13
C VAL A 105 4.70 -8.89 -3.32
N LYS A 106 5.48 -9.00 -2.25
CA LYS A 106 6.88 -9.49 -2.28
C LYS A 106 7.05 -10.69 -1.35
N PHE A 107 7.62 -11.77 -1.87
CA PHE A 107 8.02 -12.99 -1.16
C PHE A 107 9.36 -13.48 -1.76
N GLN A 108 10.03 -14.47 -1.19
CA GLN A 108 10.73 -14.33 0.09
C GLN A 108 12.25 -14.31 -0.22
N ARG A 109 13.07 -13.77 0.69
CA ARG A 109 14.54 -13.82 0.55
C ARG A 109 15.09 -15.08 1.22
N ALA A 110 16.21 -15.61 0.71
CA ALA A 110 17.05 -16.54 1.47
C ALA A 110 17.64 -15.85 2.71
N ILE A 111 18.07 -16.65 3.69
CA ILE A 111 18.63 -16.18 4.97
C ILE A 111 20.02 -16.83 5.11
N THR A 112 20.97 -16.11 5.71
CA THR A 112 22.30 -16.67 6.03
C THR A 112 22.15 -17.90 6.94
N GLY A 113 22.76 -19.02 6.56
CA GLY A 113 22.68 -20.28 7.29
C GLY A 113 21.54 -21.24 6.88
N ALA A 114 20.67 -20.88 5.93
CA ALA A 114 19.74 -21.83 5.30
C ALA A 114 19.35 -21.39 3.88
N THR A 115 19.58 -22.24 2.88
CA THR A 115 19.20 -21.95 1.49
C THR A 115 17.68 -21.87 1.33
N TRP A 116 17.22 -21.14 0.31
CA TRP A 116 15.79 -21.02 0.00
C TRP A 116 15.12 -22.39 -0.20
N ASN A 117 15.83 -23.34 -0.81
CA ASN A 117 15.32 -24.68 -1.12
C ASN A 117 15.12 -25.52 0.14
N GLU A 118 16.02 -25.47 1.13
CA GLU A 118 15.81 -26.11 2.43
C GLU A 118 14.62 -25.54 3.18
N ILE A 119 14.48 -24.20 3.15
CA ILE A 119 13.36 -23.50 3.81
C ILE A 119 12.04 -23.92 3.15
N LEU A 120 12.01 -24.07 1.83
CA LEU A 120 10.84 -24.56 1.08
C LEU A 120 10.56 -26.03 1.40
N ALA A 121 11.57 -26.90 1.41
CA ALA A 121 11.41 -28.32 1.74
C ALA A 121 10.86 -28.52 3.16
N LYS A 122 11.46 -27.88 4.17
CA LYS A 122 11.01 -27.90 5.57
C LYS A 122 9.58 -27.33 5.71
N ARG A 123 9.24 -26.28 4.96
CA ARG A 123 7.88 -25.72 4.93
C ARG A 123 6.86 -26.69 4.33
N ASN A 124 7.20 -27.40 3.27
CA ASN A 124 6.25 -28.22 2.50
C ASN A 124 6.04 -29.65 3.02
N GLN A 125 6.75 -30.06 4.08
CA GLN A 125 6.52 -31.35 4.77
C GLN A 125 5.05 -31.52 5.17
N GLN A 126 4.50 -32.73 5.03
CA GLN A 126 3.09 -32.98 5.32
C GLN A 126 2.75 -32.78 6.82
N PRO A 127 1.53 -32.31 7.17
CA PRO A 127 1.13 -32.08 8.56
C PRO A 127 1.30 -33.30 9.47
N GLU A 128 1.19 -34.51 8.92
CA GLU A 128 1.31 -35.78 9.65
C GLU A 128 2.75 -36.09 10.05
N PHE A 129 3.70 -35.94 9.13
CA PHE A 129 5.13 -36.01 9.43
C PHE A 129 5.53 -34.99 10.53
N ARG A 130 5.01 -33.76 10.45
CA ARG A 130 5.21 -32.74 11.49
C ARG A 130 4.50 -33.05 12.83
N LYS A 131 3.46 -33.91 12.84
CA LYS A 131 2.81 -34.42 14.06
C LYS A 131 3.62 -35.57 14.67
N ALA A 132 4.11 -36.50 13.86
CA ALA A 132 4.92 -37.65 14.29
C ALA A 132 6.17 -37.17 15.05
N GLN A 133 7.05 -36.41 14.39
CA GLN A 133 8.26 -35.84 15.01
C GLN A 133 7.98 -35.08 16.32
N ARG A 134 6.82 -34.40 16.40
CA ARG A 134 6.40 -33.70 17.62
C ARG A 134 6.05 -34.66 18.75
N GLN A 135 5.35 -35.75 18.47
CA GLN A 135 5.04 -36.77 19.49
C GLN A 135 6.29 -37.53 19.92
N ASP A 136 7.20 -37.84 18.99
CA ASP A 136 8.47 -38.50 19.28
C ASP A 136 9.34 -37.63 20.22
N ALA A 137 9.47 -36.34 19.91
CA ALA A 137 10.15 -35.37 20.78
C ALA A 137 9.47 -35.22 22.15
N ILE A 138 8.13 -35.21 22.21
CA ILE A 138 7.37 -35.18 23.47
C ILE A 138 7.61 -36.45 24.29
N ASN A 139 7.67 -37.62 23.65
CA ASN A 139 7.87 -38.91 24.31
C ASN A 139 9.31 -39.06 24.80
N ALA A 140 10.31 -38.69 23.99
CA ALA A 140 11.71 -38.60 24.41
C ALA A 140 11.86 -37.64 25.62
N ALA A 141 11.23 -36.46 25.60
CA ALA A 141 11.25 -35.52 26.70
C ALA A 141 10.57 -36.07 27.99
N LYS A 142 9.49 -36.85 27.86
CA LYS A 142 8.86 -37.55 29.00
C LYS A 142 9.79 -38.62 29.60
N GLN A 143 10.43 -39.44 28.77
CA GLN A 143 11.35 -40.49 29.26
C GLN A 143 12.60 -39.88 29.89
N ALA A 144 13.20 -38.84 29.28
CA ALA A 144 14.32 -38.11 29.86
C ALA A 144 13.97 -37.47 31.23
N LYS A 145 12.74 -36.98 31.41
CA LYS A 145 12.24 -36.51 32.72
C LYS A 145 12.10 -37.64 33.74
N LYS A 146 11.62 -38.83 33.35
CA LYS A 146 11.56 -40.01 34.24
C LYS A 146 12.95 -40.46 34.69
N VAL A 147 13.90 -40.60 33.76
CA VAL A 147 15.28 -40.99 34.08
C VAL A 147 15.93 -39.98 35.03
N LYS A 148 15.80 -38.68 34.77
CA LYS A 148 16.30 -37.64 35.69
C LYS A 148 15.59 -37.64 37.06
N ALA A 149 14.32 -38.04 37.13
CA ALA A 149 13.60 -38.22 38.39
C ALA A 149 14.03 -39.48 39.15
N GLN A 150 14.38 -40.57 38.45
CA GLN A 150 14.92 -41.80 39.05
C GLN A 150 16.36 -41.59 39.55
N GLN A 151 17.21 -40.93 38.77
CA GLN A 151 18.57 -40.54 39.20
C GLN A 151 18.53 -39.70 40.48
N LYS A 152 17.59 -38.74 40.59
CA LYS A 152 17.34 -37.96 41.83
C LYS A 152 16.81 -38.77 43.03
N LYS A 153 16.36 -40.01 42.84
CA LYS A 153 15.97 -40.92 43.94
C LYS A 153 17.10 -41.85 44.36
N VAL A 154 17.99 -42.23 43.45
CA VAL A 154 19.16 -43.07 43.74
C VAL A 154 20.26 -42.28 44.46
N THR A 155 20.32 -40.96 44.29
CA THR A 155 21.28 -40.08 44.96
C THR A 155 20.82 -39.55 46.34
N GLN A 156 19.96 -40.28 47.05
CA GLN A 156 19.63 -40.00 48.46
C GLN A 156 20.01 -41.17 49.38
N PRO A 157 21.20 -41.12 50.01
CA PRO A 157 21.49 -41.94 51.19
C PRO A 157 20.61 -41.54 52.37
N THR A 158 20.30 -42.53 53.19
CA THR A 158 19.61 -42.50 54.49
C THR A 158 19.67 -41.20 55.31
N ALA A 159 18.50 -40.69 55.69
CA ALA A 159 18.29 -39.84 56.87
C ALA A 159 17.14 -40.42 57.73
N VAL A 160 17.18 -40.24 59.05
CA VAL A 160 16.43 -41.06 60.02
C VAL A 160 15.01 -40.51 60.32
N LYS A 161 14.11 -41.40 60.74
CA LYS A 161 12.69 -41.13 61.08
C LYS A 161 12.52 -40.36 62.40
N ALA A 162 11.59 -39.40 62.45
CA ALA A 162 10.88 -38.99 63.66
C ALA A 162 9.56 -38.22 63.32
N GLY A 163 8.54 -38.29 64.20
CA GLY A 163 7.48 -37.28 64.33
C GLY A 163 6.21 -37.36 63.44
N LYS A 164 5.04 -37.57 64.09
CA LYS A 164 3.65 -37.34 63.61
C LYS A 164 2.69 -37.45 64.83
N PRO A 165 1.39 -37.07 64.77
CA PRO A 165 0.64 -36.32 63.75
C PRO A 165 0.78 -34.79 63.98
N VAL A 166 -0.17 -33.83 63.97
CA VAL A 166 -1.64 -33.62 63.79
C VAL A 166 -1.82 -32.13 63.35
N LYS A 167 -2.94 -31.53 62.90
CA LYS A 167 -4.34 -31.98 62.60
C LYS A 167 -4.68 -31.73 61.10
N LYS A 168 -5.76 -30.97 60.82
CA LYS A 168 -6.45 -30.58 59.56
C LYS A 168 -7.63 -29.66 59.98
N PRO A 169 -8.44 -29.07 59.06
CA PRO A 169 -8.11 -28.42 57.78
C PRO A 169 -8.86 -27.07 57.61
N GLU A 170 -8.62 -26.31 56.52
CA GLU A 170 -9.74 -25.59 55.87
C GLU A 170 -9.56 -25.44 54.36
N LYS A 171 -10.66 -25.18 53.64
CA LYS A 171 -10.74 -24.93 52.20
C LYS A 171 -10.78 -23.41 51.94
N ILE A 172 -10.43 -23.01 50.71
CA ILE A 172 -11.40 -22.37 49.80
C ILE A 172 -10.88 -22.52 48.35
N GLN A 173 -11.78 -22.84 47.43
CA GLN A 173 -11.51 -22.91 45.99
C GLN A 173 -12.29 -21.77 45.32
N LYS A 174 -11.68 -21.07 44.35
CA LYS A 174 -12.43 -20.31 43.34
C LYS A 174 -11.81 -20.48 41.94
N THR A 175 -12.29 -21.50 41.24
CA THR A 175 -12.25 -21.60 39.78
C THR A 175 -13.40 -20.82 39.17
N VAL A 176 -13.15 -19.95 38.19
CA VAL A 176 -14.17 -19.46 37.23
C VAL A 176 -13.51 -19.39 35.83
N PRO A 177 -14.16 -19.87 34.76
CA PRO A 177 -13.54 -19.99 33.44
C PRO A 177 -13.83 -18.83 32.47
N LYS A 178 -13.08 -18.87 31.37
CA LYS A 178 -13.15 -18.11 30.11
C LYS A 178 -14.58 -17.94 29.52
N THR A 179 -14.94 -16.70 29.14
CA THR A 179 -15.85 -16.41 28.00
C THR A 179 -15.78 -14.98 27.48
N GLY A 180 -16.20 -14.81 26.23
CA GLY A 180 -16.58 -13.57 25.52
C GLY A 180 -17.20 -14.00 24.17
N PRO A 181 -17.71 -13.10 23.30
CA PRO A 181 -17.83 -11.64 23.41
C PRO A 181 -19.29 -11.14 23.32
N LYS A 182 -19.53 -9.82 23.40
CA LYS A 182 -20.77 -9.17 22.91
C LYS A 182 -20.48 -7.85 22.18
N LYS A 183 -21.36 -7.50 21.23
CA LYS A 183 -21.39 -6.21 20.50
C LYS A 183 -22.15 -5.16 21.32
N GLY A 184 -21.84 -3.86 21.19
CA GLY A 184 -22.61 -2.79 21.83
C GLY A 184 -22.14 -1.36 21.53
N THR A 185 -22.70 -0.78 20.45
CA THR A 185 -23.15 0.62 20.26
C THR A 185 -22.52 1.80 21.04
N GLN A 186 -21.94 2.74 20.27
CA GLN A 186 -21.85 4.21 20.46
C GLN A 186 -21.56 4.83 21.85
N ARG A 187 -20.50 5.64 21.90
CA ARG A 187 -20.67 7.11 21.91
C ARG A 187 -19.62 7.78 21.04
#